data_AF-A0A2M8AEP8-F1
#
_entry.id   AF-A0A2M8AEP8-F1
#
_cell.length_a   1.000
_cell.length_b   1.000
_cell.length_c   1.000
_cell.angle_alpha   90.00
_cell.angle_beta   90.00
_cell.angle_gamma   90.00
#
_symmetry.space_group_name_H-M   'P 1'
#
loop_
_entity.id
_entity.type
_entity.pdbx_description
1 polymer ?
#
loop_
_entity_poly.entity_id
_entity_poly.type
_entity_poly.pdbx_seq_one_letter_code
_entity_poly.pdbx_strand_id
1 'polypeptide(L)'
;FWDSAGTDYDFNDPTADAGDGGDADSLGGQMTIGASGGTLGGTCSATDITKGSSASFSEGATDSITLLTAGASADTGCYWDFTGVSVSQTIPAEQPAASDYSINMTLTVTAL
;
A
#
# COMPACT_ATOMS: atom_id res chain seq x y z
N PHE A 1 6.65 3.43 -9.72
CA PHE A 1 5.78 4.37 -10.45
C PHE A 1 4.40 3.80 -10.72
N TRP A 2 3.41 4.67 -10.67
CA TRP A 2 2.15 4.52 -11.39
C TRP A 2 2.38 4.90 -12.84
N ASP A 3 2.29 3.90 -13.72
CA ASP A 3 2.60 4.02 -15.15
C ASP A 3 1.34 4.28 -15.97
N SER A 4 1.43 5.23 -16.90
CA SER A 4 0.46 5.44 -17.96
C SER A 4 1.14 5.70 -19.31
N ALA A 5 0.38 5.60 -20.40
CA ALA A 5 0.90 5.79 -21.76
C ALA A 5 1.54 7.18 -22.04
N GLY A 6 1.39 8.17 -21.15
CA GLY A 6 1.91 9.52 -21.37
C GLY A 6 2.53 10.21 -20.16
N THR A 7 2.28 9.76 -18.93
CA THR A 7 2.85 10.38 -17.72
C THR A 7 2.93 9.39 -16.58
N ASP A 8 4.08 9.34 -15.94
CA ASP A 8 4.32 8.52 -14.76
C ASP A 8 4.22 9.38 -13.51
N TYR A 9 3.84 8.75 -12.39
CA TYR A 9 3.90 9.37 -11.07
C TYR A 9 4.54 8.43 -10.08
N ASP A 10 5.26 8.97 -9.13
CA ASP A 10 5.84 8.13 -8.11
C ASP A 10 4.82 7.70 -7.05
N PHE A 11 5.14 6.64 -6.32
CA PHE A 11 4.33 6.10 -5.24
C PHE A 11 5.01 6.21 -3.87
N ASN A 12 6.28 6.62 -3.83
CA ASN A 12 7.14 6.58 -2.65
C ASN A 12 7.82 7.92 -2.34
N ASP A 13 7.27 9.02 -2.82
CA ASP A 13 7.76 10.37 -2.54
C ASP A 13 6.91 11.11 -1.49
N PRO A 14 7.38 11.19 -0.22
CA PRO A 14 6.62 11.81 0.87
C PRO A 14 6.59 13.34 0.83
N THR A 15 7.07 13.97 -0.24
CA THR A 15 7.11 15.43 -0.37
C THR A 15 5.69 15.99 -0.45
N ALA A 16 5.45 17.09 0.27
CA ALA A 16 4.14 17.74 0.30
C ALA A 16 3.66 18.12 -1.11
N ASP A 17 2.34 18.14 -1.29
CA ASP A 17 1.66 18.53 -2.53
C ASP A 17 2.05 17.70 -3.77
N ALA A 18 2.39 16.42 -3.55
CA ALA A 18 2.93 15.53 -4.59
C ALA A 18 4.19 16.10 -5.26
N GLY A 19 5.04 16.77 -4.47
CA GLY A 19 6.34 17.23 -4.93
C GLY A 19 7.27 16.06 -5.25
N ASP A 20 8.21 16.33 -6.14
CA ASP A 20 9.35 15.46 -6.42
C ASP A 20 10.19 15.27 -5.14
N GLY A 21 10.58 14.03 -4.86
CA GLY A 21 11.39 13.63 -3.73
C GLY A 21 12.86 13.98 -3.90
N GLY A 22 13.70 13.24 -3.17
CA GLY A 22 15.15 13.38 -3.22
C GLY A 22 15.82 12.34 -4.12
N ASP A 23 15.04 11.60 -4.90
CA ASP A 23 15.50 10.44 -5.64
C ASP A 23 16.05 10.81 -7.03
N ALA A 24 16.29 9.80 -7.87
CA ALA A 24 16.96 9.98 -9.16
C ALA A 24 16.03 10.37 -10.31
N ASP A 25 14.71 10.30 -10.12
CA ASP A 25 13.76 10.73 -11.14
C ASP A 25 13.27 12.16 -10.92
N SER A 26 12.09 12.50 -11.40
CA SER A 26 11.55 13.86 -11.27
C SER A 26 10.03 13.83 -11.11
N LEU A 27 9.52 12.74 -10.52
CA LEU A 27 8.12 12.40 -10.47
C LEU A 27 7.67 12.42 -9.02
N GLY A 28 6.81 13.36 -8.64
CA GLY A 28 6.23 13.34 -7.31
C GLY A 28 5.02 12.41 -7.17
N GLY A 29 4.81 11.90 -5.96
CA GLY A 29 3.59 11.20 -5.59
C GLY A 29 3.77 10.21 -4.44
N GLN A 30 2.67 9.89 -3.75
CA GLN A 30 2.73 8.95 -2.63
C GLN A 30 1.50 8.06 -2.53
N MET A 31 1.75 6.76 -2.40
CA MET A 31 0.75 5.74 -2.14
C MET A 31 0.67 5.43 -0.65
N THR A 32 -0.54 5.46 -0.12
CA THR A 32 -0.88 5.06 1.26
C THR A 32 -1.75 3.80 1.22
N ILE A 33 -1.42 2.83 2.09
CA ILE A 33 -2.22 1.63 2.33
C ILE A 33 -2.86 1.75 3.72
N GLY A 34 -4.19 1.81 3.75
CA GLY A 34 -4.99 1.94 4.97
C GLY A 34 -5.36 0.60 5.59
N ALA A 35 -4.37 -0.22 5.96
CA ALA A 35 -4.61 -1.58 6.46
C ALA A 35 -5.51 -1.61 7.72
N SER A 36 -5.41 -0.60 8.59
CA SER A 36 -6.21 -0.54 9.82
C SER A 36 -7.72 -0.47 9.57
N GLY A 37 -8.14 0.07 8.42
CA GLY A 37 -9.54 0.17 8.01
C GLY A 37 -10.12 -1.13 7.44
N GLY A 38 -9.27 -2.12 7.13
CA GLY A 38 -9.70 -3.38 6.54
C GLY A 38 -10.61 -4.20 7.46
N THR A 39 -11.48 -5.02 6.88
CA THR A 39 -12.34 -5.98 7.57
C THR A 39 -11.76 -7.38 7.37
N LEU A 40 -11.51 -8.07 8.49
CA LEU A 40 -11.05 -9.46 8.49
C LEU A 40 -12.26 -10.37 8.74
N GLY A 41 -12.54 -11.23 7.75
CA GLY A 41 -13.48 -12.34 7.85
C GLY A 41 -12.77 -13.67 7.53
N GLY A 42 -13.52 -14.77 7.56
CA GLY A 42 -12.96 -16.08 7.25
C GLY A 42 -13.69 -17.22 7.94
N THR A 43 -13.04 -18.38 7.96
CA THR A 43 -13.59 -19.61 8.55
C THR A 43 -13.29 -19.76 10.05
N CYS A 44 -12.40 -18.93 10.59
CA CYS A 44 -11.86 -19.04 11.96
C CYS A 44 -12.02 -17.74 12.73
N SER A 45 -11.61 -17.74 14.01
CA SER A 45 -11.66 -16.56 14.86
C SER A 45 -10.46 -15.65 14.62
N ALA A 46 -10.66 -14.33 14.60
CA ALA A 46 -9.56 -13.37 14.48
C ALA A 46 -8.68 -13.27 15.76
N THR A 47 -8.67 -14.31 16.59
CA THR A 47 -7.88 -14.39 17.81
C THR A 47 -6.40 -14.28 17.44
N ASP A 48 -5.69 -13.41 18.14
CA ASP A 48 -4.25 -13.18 17.95
C ASP A 48 -3.88 -12.78 16.51
N ILE A 49 -4.81 -12.17 15.76
CA ILE A 49 -4.53 -11.54 14.47
C ILE A 49 -4.65 -10.02 14.64
N THR A 50 -3.57 -9.32 14.33
CA THR A 50 -3.51 -7.85 14.40
C THR A 50 -3.46 -7.24 13.01
N LYS A 51 -4.24 -6.19 12.76
CA LYS A 51 -4.17 -5.42 11.52
C LYS A 51 -2.97 -4.49 11.52
N GLY A 52 -2.39 -4.27 10.34
CA GLY A 52 -1.41 -3.22 10.13
C GLY A 52 -1.99 -1.82 10.35
N SER A 53 -1.11 -0.83 10.46
CA SER A 53 -1.49 0.58 10.51
C SER A 53 -1.75 1.14 9.10
N SER A 54 -2.32 2.35 9.03
CA SER A 54 -2.21 3.14 7.82
C SER A 54 -0.76 3.59 7.64
N ALA A 55 -0.15 3.31 6.49
CA ALA A 55 1.23 3.68 6.20
C ALA A 55 1.40 4.05 4.73
N SER A 56 2.42 4.85 4.44
CA SER A 56 2.77 5.26 3.08
C SER A 56 4.12 4.69 2.67
N PHE A 57 4.28 4.40 1.39
CA PHE A 57 5.59 4.09 0.84
C PHE A 57 6.46 5.36 0.87
N SER A 58 7.74 5.17 1.12
CA SER A 58 8.73 6.24 1.20
C SER A 58 10.08 5.68 0.77
N GLU A 59 10.68 6.25 -0.26
CA GLU A 59 11.96 5.76 -0.77
C GLU A 59 13.01 5.71 0.35
N GLY A 60 13.78 4.61 0.41
CA GLY A 60 14.86 4.43 1.38
C GLY A 60 14.41 4.31 2.84
N ALA A 61 13.10 4.28 3.12
CA ALA A 61 12.55 4.21 4.48
C ALA A 61 11.46 3.15 4.63
N THR A 62 10.47 3.11 3.73
CA THR A 62 9.32 2.21 3.79
C THR A 62 9.07 1.57 2.44
N ASP A 63 9.66 0.39 2.24
CA ASP A 63 9.51 -0.40 1.00
C ASP A 63 8.44 -1.49 1.12
N SER A 64 7.91 -1.72 2.32
CA SER A 64 6.85 -2.70 2.57
C SER A 64 5.89 -2.20 3.62
N ILE A 65 4.62 -2.57 3.48
CA ILE A 65 3.56 -2.23 4.43
C ILE A 65 2.91 -3.53 4.91
N THR A 66 2.94 -3.74 6.22
CA THR A 66 2.29 -4.88 6.86
C THR A 66 0.77 -4.73 6.77
N LEU A 67 0.08 -5.75 6.25
CA LEU A 67 -1.38 -5.78 6.22
C LEU A 67 -1.98 -6.46 7.47
N LEU A 68 -1.41 -7.60 7.84
CA LEU A 68 -1.83 -8.42 8.97
C LEU A 68 -0.62 -9.07 9.61
N THR A 69 -0.66 -9.25 10.93
CA THR A 69 0.28 -10.05 11.71
C THR A 69 -0.50 -11.12 12.47
N ALA A 70 -0.17 -12.38 12.24
CA ALA A 70 -0.69 -13.50 13.03
C ALA A 70 0.30 -13.81 14.17
N GLY A 71 -0.19 -13.81 15.41
CA GLY A 71 0.57 -14.21 16.58
C GLY A 71 0.59 -15.74 16.76
N ALA A 72 1.30 -16.18 17.81
CA ALA A 72 1.56 -17.60 18.06
C ALA A 72 0.29 -18.42 18.37
N SER A 73 -0.80 -17.77 18.77
CA SER A 73 -2.07 -18.40 19.11
C SER A 73 -3.13 -18.26 18.02
N ALA A 74 -2.77 -17.70 16.85
CA ALA A 74 -3.69 -17.55 15.74
C ALA A 74 -4.11 -18.93 15.20
N ASP A 75 -5.39 -19.06 14.84
CA ASP A 75 -5.92 -20.31 14.29
C ASP A 75 -5.19 -20.67 12.98
N THR A 76 -4.83 -21.94 12.81
CA THR A 76 -4.15 -22.47 11.61
C THR A 76 -5.08 -23.32 10.76
N GLY A 77 -4.75 -23.52 9.48
CA GLY A 77 -5.60 -24.30 8.55
C GLY A 77 -6.90 -23.57 8.18
N CYS A 78 -6.90 -22.24 8.28
CA CYS A 78 -8.04 -21.38 8.07
C CYS A 78 -7.99 -20.69 6.71
N TYR A 79 -9.15 -20.25 6.23
CA TYR A 79 -9.25 -19.26 5.16
C TYR A 79 -9.58 -17.90 5.75
N TRP A 80 -8.88 -16.89 5.28
CA TRP A 80 -9.02 -15.50 5.70
C TRP A 80 -9.33 -14.63 4.49
N ASP A 81 -10.37 -13.81 4.62
CA ASP A 81 -10.69 -12.76 3.67
C ASP A 81 -10.40 -11.42 4.34
N PHE A 82 -9.39 -10.70 3.82
CA PHE A 82 -9.09 -9.35 4.27
C PHE A 82 -9.46 -8.35 3.19
N THR A 83 -10.52 -7.59 3.43
CA THR A 83 -11.16 -6.73 2.43
C THR A 83 -11.34 -5.31 2.94
N GLY A 84 -11.65 -4.36 2.06
CA GLY A 84 -11.86 -2.97 2.45
C GLY A 84 -10.59 -2.23 2.89
N VAL A 85 -9.40 -2.80 2.62
CA VAL A 85 -8.13 -2.07 2.74
C VAL A 85 -8.14 -0.97 1.68
N SER A 86 -8.08 0.28 2.12
CA SER A 86 -8.05 1.42 1.19
C SER A 86 -6.65 1.58 0.59
N VAL A 87 -6.61 1.87 -0.71
CA VAL A 87 -5.42 2.37 -1.39
C VAL A 87 -5.74 3.81 -1.80
N SER A 88 -4.89 4.75 -1.40
CA SER A 88 -5.00 6.15 -1.83
C SER A 88 -3.68 6.61 -2.38
N GLN A 89 -3.73 7.39 -3.44
CA GLN A 89 -2.58 7.98 -4.08
C GLN A 89 -2.71 9.50 -4.06
N THR A 90 -1.65 10.16 -3.64
CA THR A 90 -1.43 11.59 -3.87
C THR A 90 -0.61 11.73 -5.15
N ILE A 91 -1.13 12.46 -6.13
CA ILE A 91 -0.46 12.81 -7.40
C ILE A 91 -0.56 14.32 -7.64
N PRO A 92 0.28 14.91 -8.51
CA PRO A 92 0.19 16.32 -8.89
C PRO A 92 -1.20 16.74 -9.38
N ALA A 93 -1.58 18.00 -9.14
CA ALA A 93 -2.94 18.47 -9.44
C ALA A 93 -3.27 18.55 -10.95
N GLU A 94 -2.28 18.81 -11.80
CA GLU A 94 -2.44 18.83 -13.25
C GLU A 94 -2.07 17.47 -13.83
N GLN A 95 -3.10 16.75 -14.25
CA GLN A 95 -2.99 15.44 -14.86
C GLN A 95 -3.33 15.58 -16.34
N PRO A 96 -2.44 15.19 -17.26
CA PRO A 96 -2.83 14.95 -18.64
C PRO A 96 -3.99 13.96 -18.68
N ALA A 97 -4.80 14.01 -19.74
CA ALA A 97 -5.85 13.02 -19.93
C ALA A 97 -5.22 11.63 -20.07
N ALA A 98 -5.22 10.87 -18.97
CA ALA A 98 -4.84 9.48 -18.93
C ALA A 98 -6.09 8.64 -18.71
N SER A 99 -6.23 7.58 -19.53
CA SER A 99 -7.35 6.66 -19.42
C SER A 99 -7.20 5.75 -18.21
N ASP A 100 -5.97 5.33 -17.90
CA ASP A 100 -5.63 4.31 -16.93
C ASP A 100 -4.24 4.57 -16.33
N TYR A 101 -4.04 4.18 -15.07
CA TYR A 101 -2.74 4.05 -14.42
C TYR A 101 -2.60 2.64 -13.87
N SER A 102 -1.39 2.08 -13.93
CA SER A 102 -1.11 0.76 -13.37
C SER A 102 0.13 0.78 -12.49
N ILE A 103 0.13 -0.05 -11.45
CA ILE A 103 1.30 -0.31 -10.62
C ILE A 103 1.36 -1.80 -10.31
N ASN A 104 2.55 -2.39 -10.44
CA ASN A 104 2.77 -3.78 -10.07
C ASN A 104 3.10 -3.88 -8.59
N MET A 105 2.33 -4.69 -7.87
CA MET A 105 2.50 -4.90 -6.43
C MET A 105 2.78 -6.37 -6.13
N THR A 106 3.60 -6.62 -5.12
CA THR A 106 3.84 -7.97 -4.59
C THR A 106 3.23 -8.10 -3.20
N LEU A 107 2.32 -9.05 -3.03
CA LEU A 107 1.83 -9.46 -1.72
C LEU A 107 2.62 -10.69 -1.26
N THR A 108 3.24 -10.59 -0.09
CA THR A 108 4.05 -11.67 0.48
C THR A 108 3.53 -12.06 1.84
N VAL A 109 3.58 -13.36 2.15
CA VAL A 109 3.41 -13.90 3.50
C VAL A 109 4.79 -14.32 3.99
N THR A 110 5.22 -13.78 5.13
CA THR A 110 6.52 -14.10 5.73
C THR A 110 6.32 -14.56 7.17
N ALA A 111 7.27 -15.33 7.69
CA ALA A 111 7.39 -15.60 9.12
C ALA A 111 8.41 -14.64 9.73
N LEU A 112 8.16 -14.24 10.98
CA LEU A 112 9.11 -13.47 11.79
C LEU A 112 10.12 -14.38 12.48
#